data_AF-A0A4Q6GN78-F1
#
_entry.id   AF-A0A4Q6GN78-F1
#
_cell.length_a   1.000
_cell.length_b   1.000
_cell.length_c   1.000
_cell.angle_alpha   90.00
_cell.angle_beta   90.00
_cell.angle_gamma   90.00
#
_symmetry.space_group_name_H-M   'P 1'
#
loop_
_entity.id
_entity.type
_entity.pdbx_description
1 polymer ?
#
loop_
_entity_poly.entity_id
_entity_poly.type
_entity_poly.pdbx_seq_one_letter_code
_entity_poly.pdbx_strand_id
1 'polypeptide(L)'
;MRARQIPLCSLKLSSLLVLAGLGVLSPAHADTVITNANGYTLNTRGELVQFSALAFDDKGRITAVGSNADVTAKAKGARQVDMG
;
A
#
# COMPACT_ATOMS: atom_id res chain seq x y z
N MET A 1 57.80 16.41 23.85
CA MET A 1 56.47 16.84 23.37
C MET A 1 55.55 15.62 23.39
N ARG A 2 54.44 15.65 24.16
CA ARG A 2 53.50 14.53 24.33
C ARG A 2 52.44 14.59 23.22
N ALA A 3 52.38 13.56 22.38
CA ALA A 3 51.29 13.39 21.41
C ALA A 3 49.98 13.12 22.17
N ARG A 4 48.98 13.99 21.96
CA ARG A 4 47.63 13.83 22.53
C ARG A 4 46.89 12.78 21.71
N GLN A 5 46.64 11.62 22.30
CA GLN A 5 45.74 10.60 21.76
C GLN A 5 44.29 11.12 21.85
N ILE A 6 43.67 11.36 20.70
CA ILE A 6 42.24 11.64 20.59
C ILE A 6 41.53 10.29 20.71
N PRO A 7 40.55 10.12 21.62
CA PRO A 7 39.91 8.83 21.84
C PRO A 7 39.08 8.45 20.61
N LEU A 8 39.54 7.44 19.86
CA LEU A 8 38.81 6.81 18.74
C LEU A 8 37.46 6.17 19.16
N CYS A 9 37.11 6.16 20.45
CA CYS A 9 35.87 5.57 20.96
C CYS A 9 34.60 6.33 20.55
N SER A 10 34.68 7.63 20.29
CA SER A 10 33.48 8.46 19.99
C SER A 10 32.97 8.27 18.55
N LEU A 11 33.85 7.84 17.63
CA LEU A 11 33.53 7.75 16.20
C LEU A 11 32.74 6.49 15.85
N LYS A 12 32.85 5.43 16.67
CA LYS A 12 32.09 4.18 16.48
C LYS A 12 30.61 4.30 16.85
N LEU A 13 30.26 5.20 17.77
CA LEU A 13 28.87 5.39 18.19
C LEU A 13 28.03 6.08 17.10
N SER A 14 28.63 6.96 16.30
CA SER A 14 27.95 7.72 15.25
C SER A 14 27.54 6.85 14.05
N SER A 15 28.29 5.79 13.74
CA SER A 15 27.98 4.89 12.61
C SER A 15 26.82 3.94 12.87
N LEU A 16 26.51 3.62 14.14
CA LEU A 16 25.38 2.75 14.49
C LEU A 16 24.03 3.47 14.40
N LEU A 17 23.98 4.80 14.57
CA LEU A 17 22.73 5.55 14.49
C LEU A 17 22.19 5.69 13.06
N VAL A 18 23.08 5.72 12.06
CA VAL A 18 22.69 5.92 10.65
C VAL A 18 22.01 4.67 10.08
N LEU A 19 22.38 3.47 10.54
CA LEU A 19 21.81 2.21 10.02
C LEU A 19 20.41 1.89 10.59
N ALA A 20 20.05 2.50 11.74
CA ALA A 20 18.74 2.29 12.37
C ALA A 20 17.58 3.01 11.66
N GLY A 21 17.86 4.00 10.81
CA GLY A 21 16.82 4.79 10.13
C GLY A 21 16.19 4.15 8.89
N LEU A 22 16.83 3.13 8.31
CA LEU A 22 16.40 2.52 7.04
C LEU A 22 15.29 1.48 7.20
N GLY A 23 14.97 1.05 8.43
CA GLY A 23 14.00 -0.01 8.69
C GLY A 23 12.53 0.39 8.69
N VAL A 24 12.18 1.66 8.48
CA VAL A 24 10.80 2.17 8.62
C VAL A 24 10.12 2.47 7.28
N LEU A 25 10.78 2.21 6.15
CA LEU A 25 10.17 2.28 4.82
C LEU A 25 9.41 0.98 4.53
N SER A 26 8.41 0.65 5.37
CA SER A 26 7.44 -0.36 4.98
C SER A 26 6.73 0.14 3.72
N PRO A 27 6.60 -0.67 2.66
CA PRO A 27 5.75 -0.30 1.53
C PRO A 27 4.36 0.01 2.11
N ALA A 28 3.86 1.21 1.85
CA ALA A 28 2.49 1.55 2.20
C ALA A 28 1.59 0.56 1.47
N HIS A 29 1.04 -0.40 2.22
CA HIS A 29 0.10 -1.41 1.73
C HIS A 29 -1.17 -0.67 1.29
N ALA A 30 -1.22 -0.31 0.00
CA ALA A 30 -2.29 0.49 -0.56
C ALA A 30 -3.26 -0.40 -1.30
N ASP A 31 -4.50 -0.43 -0.80
CA ASP A 31 -5.64 -0.97 -1.54
C ASP A 31 -5.70 -0.35 -2.94
N THR A 32 -6.25 -1.09 -3.89
CA THR A 32 -6.47 -0.60 -5.26
C THR A 32 -7.94 -0.68 -5.61
N VAL A 33 -8.45 0.37 -6.25
CA VAL A 33 -9.79 0.42 -6.82
C VAL A 33 -9.67 0.52 -8.33
N ILE A 34 -10.31 -0.41 -9.02
CA ILE A 34 -10.56 -0.34 -10.46
C ILE A 34 -11.91 0.35 -10.65
N THR A 35 -11.97 1.39 -11.48
CA THR A 35 -13.20 2.11 -11.83
C THR A 35 -13.46 2.10 -13.33
N ASN A 36 -14.71 2.41 -13.73
CA ASN A 36 -15.15 2.44 -15.14
C ASN A 36 -14.96 1.10 -15.86
N ALA A 37 -14.99 -0.01 -15.12
CA ALA A 37 -14.95 -1.33 -15.71
C ALA A 37 -16.29 -1.70 -16.34
N ASN A 38 -16.27 -2.57 -17.34
CA ASN A 38 -17.44 -3.35 -17.76
C ASN A 38 -17.31 -4.78 -17.21
N GLY A 39 -17.31 -4.89 -15.88
CA GLY A 39 -17.00 -6.14 -15.18
C GLY A 39 -18.22 -7.03 -14.98
N TYR A 40 -17.99 -8.35 -14.92
CA TYR A 40 -19.02 -9.33 -14.63
C TYR A 40 -18.54 -10.31 -13.57
N THR A 41 -19.43 -10.71 -12.65
CA THR A 41 -19.15 -11.71 -11.61
C THR A 41 -20.41 -12.50 -11.27
N LEU A 42 -20.29 -13.53 -10.44
CA LEU A 42 -21.43 -14.23 -9.87
C LEU A 42 -21.77 -13.64 -8.50
N ASN A 43 -23.05 -13.39 -8.24
CA ASN A 43 -23.51 -13.07 -6.89
C ASN A 43 -23.65 -14.34 -6.03
N THR A 44 -24.08 -14.19 -4.77
CA THR A 44 -24.24 -15.30 -3.82
C THR A 44 -25.27 -16.36 -4.25
N ARG A 45 -26.13 -16.05 -5.22
CA ARG A 45 -27.10 -16.98 -5.82
C ARG A 45 -26.57 -17.66 -7.08
N GLY A 46 -25.33 -17.37 -7.49
CA GLY A 46 -24.75 -17.88 -8.73
C GLY A 46 -25.26 -17.16 -9.99
N GLU A 47 -25.92 -16.01 -9.85
CA GLU A 47 -26.40 -15.23 -10.99
C GLU A 47 -25.28 -14.32 -11.52
N LEU A 48 -25.14 -14.24 -12.84
CA LEU A 48 -24.23 -13.31 -13.49
C LEU A 48 -24.73 -11.87 -13.28
N VAL A 49 -23.89 -11.04 -12.69
CA VAL A 49 -24.16 -9.62 -12.43
C VAL A 49 -23.02 -8.76 -12.97
N GLN A 50 -23.38 -7.59 -13.49
CA GLN A 50 -22.42 -6.59 -13.95
C GLN A 50 -22.00 -5.68 -12.78
N PHE A 51 -20.77 -5.18 -12.83
CA PHE A 51 -20.25 -4.15 -11.94
C PHE A 51 -19.38 -3.15 -12.71
N SER A 52 -19.25 -1.93 -12.17
CA SER A 52 -18.41 -0.89 -12.76
C SER A 52 -17.15 -0.57 -11.97
N ALA A 53 -17.07 -1.04 -10.72
CA ALA A 53 -15.87 -0.94 -9.92
C ALA A 53 -15.62 -2.16 -9.03
N LEU A 54 -14.34 -2.39 -8.71
CA LEU A 54 -13.86 -3.45 -7.82
C LEU A 54 -12.67 -2.94 -7.02
N ALA A 55 -12.66 -3.18 -5.72
CA ALA A 55 -11.54 -2.90 -4.83
C ALA A 55 -10.88 -4.20 -4.37
N PHE A 56 -9.55 -4.19 -4.26
CA PHE A 56 -8.78 -5.27 -3.67
C PHE A 56 -7.67 -4.74 -2.75
N ASP A 57 -7.36 -5.51 -1.71
CA ASP A 57 -6.29 -5.19 -0.78
C ASP A 57 -4.90 -5.55 -1.34
N ASP A 58 -3.87 -5.20 -0.58
CA ASP A 58 -2.46 -5.49 -0.89
C ASP A 58 -2.13 -7.00 -1.03
N LYS A 59 -3.01 -7.87 -0.53
CA LYS A 59 -2.91 -9.33 -0.64
C LYS A 59 -3.70 -9.88 -1.82
N GLY A 60 -4.33 -9.00 -2.62
CA GLY A 60 -5.13 -9.37 -3.77
C GLY A 60 -6.53 -9.87 -3.43
N ARG A 61 -7.01 -9.69 -2.19
CA ARG A 61 -8.37 -10.09 -1.81
C ARG A 61 -9.35 -9.00 -2.21
N ILE A 62 -10.44 -9.39 -2.87
CA ILE A 62 -11.53 -8.47 -3.20
C ILE A 62 -12.21 -7.99 -1.91
N THR A 63 -12.25 -6.68 -1.70
CA THR A 63 -12.83 -6.04 -0.52
C THR A 63 -14.18 -5.38 -0.83
N ALA A 64 -14.42 -4.98 -2.08
CA ALA A 64 -15.71 -4.46 -2.54
C ALA A 64 -15.90 -4.66 -4.05
N VAL A 65 -17.15 -4.86 -4.49
CA VAL A 65 -17.56 -4.90 -5.89
C VAL A 65 -18.90 -4.19 -6.01
N GLY A 66 -19.10 -3.39 -7.06
CA GLY A 66 -20.36 -2.68 -7.27
C GLY A 66 -20.25 -1.49 -8.21
N SER A 67 -20.99 -0.43 -7.91
CA SER A 67 -20.90 0.83 -8.65
C SER A 67 -19.62 1.60 -8.31
N ASN A 68 -19.15 2.46 -9.22
CA ASN A 68 -18.01 3.35 -8.96
C ASN A 68 -18.17 4.15 -7.66
N ALA A 69 -19.34 4.72 -7.42
CA ALA A 69 -19.61 5.54 -6.25
C ALA A 69 -19.50 4.72 -4.96
N ASP A 70 -20.12 3.54 -4.94
CA ASP A 70 -20.14 2.68 -3.75
C ASP A 70 -18.75 2.15 -3.40
N VAL A 71 -17.99 1.72 -4.40
CA VAL A 71 -16.65 1.14 -4.20
C VAL A 71 -15.65 2.23 -3.80
N THR A 72 -15.67 3.39 -4.44
CA THR A 72 -14.78 4.52 -4.10
C THR A 72 -15.05 5.04 -2.68
N ALA A 73 -16.32 5.08 -2.25
CA ALA A 73 -16.68 5.48 -0.89
C ALA A 73 -16.14 4.51 0.18
N LYS A 74 -16.03 3.22 -0.15
CA LYS A 74 -15.56 2.14 0.74
C LYS A 74 -14.03 2.01 0.79
N ALA A 75 -13.34 2.42 -0.27
CA ALA A 75 -11.89 2.29 -0.42
C ALA A 75 -11.20 3.67 -0.45
N LYS A 76 -11.38 4.45 0.61
CA LYS A 76 -10.77 5.79 0.72
C LYS A 76 -9.25 5.69 0.82
N GLY A 77 -8.55 6.46 -0.01
CA GLY A 77 -7.08 6.46 -0.05
C GLY A 77 -6.47 5.31 -0.84
N ALA A 78 -7.29 4.43 -1.41
CA ALA A 78 -6.84 3.40 -2.33
C ALA A 78 -6.30 4.03 -3.63
N ARG A 79 -5.34 3.34 -4.25
CA ARG A 79 -4.88 3.69 -5.60
C ARG A 79 -6.02 3.48 -6.58
N GLN A 80 -6.36 4.52 -7.33
CA GLN A 80 -7.38 4.42 -8.36
C GLN A 80 -6.77 4.04 -9.71
N VAL A 81 -7.38 3.08 -10.39
CA VAL A 81 -7.06 2.67 -11.76
C VAL A 81 -8.32 2.83 -12.59
N ASP A 82 -8.26 3.74 -13.56
CA ASP A 82 -9.33 3.95 -14.51
C ASP A 82 -9.22 2.98 -15.70
N MET A 83 -10.32 2.36 -16.10
CA MET A 83 -10.40 1.41 -17.23
C MET A 83 -10.97 2.04 -18.51
N GLY A 84 -11.38 3.32 -18.51
CA GLY A 84 -11.97 3.98 -19.69
C GLY A 84 -11.97 5.50 -19.65
#